data_AF-A0A8S3HYB4-F1
#
_entry.id   AF-A0A8S3HYB4-F1
#
_cell.length_a   1.000
_cell.length_b   1.000
_cell.length_c   1.000
_cell.angle_alpha   90.00
_cell.angle_beta   90.00
_cell.angle_gamma   90.00
#
_symmetry.space_group_name_H-M   'P 1'
#
loop_
_entity.id
_entity.type
_entity.pdbx_description
1 polymer ?
#
loop_
_entity_poly.entity_id
_entity_poly.type
_entity_poly.pdbx_seq_one_letter_code
_entity_poly.pdbx_strand_id
1 'polypeptide(L)'
;MTRNSSLSEPDSRSISSRASNLSVLNDDECKRILAVLDRDFQLRQKEYKRIEGLKKQIRQESERVEYLSNSKEFNLERCITCFKQFRFIFNSKELCSECKLFVCHDCSIYTPVTKTWTCKSCLKLK
;
A
#
# COMPACT_ATOMS: atom_id res chain seq x y z
N MET A 1 -46.83 40.93 45.22
CA MET A 1 -45.44 41.46 45.25
C MET A 1 -44.56 40.23 45.18
N THR A 2 -43.70 39.99 44.20
CA THR A 2 -42.87 40.92 43.43
C THR A 2 -42.65 40.39 42.01
N ARG A 3 -42.36 41.34 41.14
CA ARG A 3 -42.20 41.27 39.68
C ARG A 3 -40.72 41.03 39.33
N ASN A 4 -40.48 40.70 38.05
CA ASN A 4 -39.21 40.82 37.30
C ASN A 4 -38.19 39.69 37.50
N SER A 5 -37.39 39.26 36.52
CA SER A 5 -37.21 39.68 35.12
C SER A 5 -36.31 38.66 34.41
N SER A 6 -36.56 38.47 33.11
CA SER A 6 -35.59 38.17 32.04
C SER A 6 -34.54 37.08 32.26
N LEU A 7 -34.78 35.92 31.64
CA LEU A 7 -33.71 35.10 31.07
C LEU A 7 -33.95 35.05 29.55
N SER A 8 -33.04 35.73 28.87
CA SER A 8 -32.88 35.93 27.45
C SER A 8 -32.95 34.64 26.62
N GLU A 9 -33.61 34.73 25.48
CA GLU A 9 -33.52 33.77 24.38
C GLU A 9 -32.04 33.48 24.05
N PRO A 10 -31.65 32.21 23.86
CA PRO A 10 -30.32 31.92 23.37
C PRO A 10 -30.20 32.36 21.91
N ASP A 11 -29.27 33.28 21.70
CA ASP A 11 -28.79 33.86 20.45
C ASP A 11 -28.88 32.91 19.24
N SER A 12 -29.70 33.30 18.28
CA SER A 12 -29.67 32.80 16.91
C SER A 12 -28.48 33.41 16.17
N ARG A 13 -27.25 32.99 16.51
CA ARG A 13 -26.06 33.31 15.71
C ARG A 13 -25.25 32.07 15.35
N SER A 14 -25.36 31.78 14.05
CA SER A 14 -24.37 31.12 13.19
C SER A 14 -23.86 29.75 13.63
N ILE A 15 -24.62 28.72 13.27
CA ILE A 15 -23.99 27.58 12.65
C ILE A 15 -24.31 27.72 11.17
N SER A 16 -23.37 28.27 10.41
CA SER A 16 -23.30 28.09 8.96
C SER A 16 -23.03 26.62 8.67
N SER A 17 -23.95 25.74 9.04
CA SER A 17 -24.09 24.48 8.35
C SER A 17 -24.80 24.88 7.07
N ARG A 18 -24.12 24.71 5.94
CA ARG A 18 -24.80 24.55 4.66
C ARG A 18 -25.58 23.23 4.73
N ALA A 19 -26.59 23.17 5.61
CA ALA A 19 -27.70 22.27 5.46
C ALA A 19 -28.47 22.83 4.27
N SER A 20 -28.02 22.43 3.08
CA SER A 20 -28.70 22.71 1.82
C SER A 20 -30.17 22.38 2.05
N ASN A 21 -31.04 23.38 1.95
CA ASN A 21 -32.48 23.18 1.96
C ASN A 21 -32.80 22.24 0.78
N LEU A 22 -32.89 20.93 1.06
CA LEU A 22 -33.23 19.89 0.10
C LEU A 22 -34.76 19.77 -0.10
N SER A 23 -35.52 20.75 0.38
CA SER A 23 -37.00 20.71 0.32
C SER A 23 -37.57 20.94 -1.08
N VAL A 24 -36.76 21.20 -2.11
CA VAL A 24 -37.22 21.30 -3.49
C VAL A 24 -36.17 20.74 -4.46
N LEU A 25 -35.85 19.45 -4.35
CA LEU A 25 -35.29 18.74 -5.50
C LEU A 25 -36.46 18.18 -6.31
N ASN A 26 -36.57 18.58 -7.57
CA ASN A 26 -37.54 17.96 -8.46
C ASN A 26 -37.14 16.50 -8.71
N ASP A 27 -38.09 15.62 -9.02
CA ASP A 27 -37.86 14.18 -9.21
C ASP A 27 -36.77 13.89 -10.23
N ASP A 28 -36.63 14.74 -11.25
CA ASP A 28 -35.59 14.62 -12.27
C ASP A 28 -34.19 14.99 -11.75
N GLU A 29 -34.11 15.95 -10.82
CA GLU A 29 -32.84 16.28 -10.14
C GLU A 29 -32.43 15.15 -9.20
N CYS A 30 -33.38 14.59 -8.44
CA CYS A 30 -33.17 13.41 -7.61
C CYS A 30 -32.64 12.23 -8.45
N LYS A 31 -33.27 11.92 -9.58
CA LYS A 31 -32.80 10.85 -10.49
C LYS A 31 -31.39 11.10 -11.01
N ARG A 32 -31.07 12.34 -11.40
CA ARG A 32 -29.72 12.70 -11.86
C ARG A 32 -28.68 12.54 -10.76
N ILE A 33 -28.97 13.00 -9.56
CA ILE A 33 -28.09 12.87 -8.40
C ILE A 33 -27.87 11.38 -8.07
N LEU A 34 -28.95 10.59 -8.03
CA LEU A 34 -28.86 9.14 -7.79
C LEU A 34 -28.00 8.43 -8.84
N ALA A 35 -28.12 8.80 -10.12
CA ALA A 35 -27.29 8.23 -11.18
C ALA A 35 -25.80 8.60 -11.08
N VAL A 36 -25.47 9.76 -10.49
CA VAL A 36 -24.08 10.13 -10.18
C VAL A 36 -23.56 9.31 -9.02
N LEU A 37 -24.35 9.20 -7.94
CA LEU A 37 -23.98 8.43 -6.75
C LEU A 37 -23.79 6.94 -7.05
N ASP A 38 -24.66 6.35 -7.87
CA ASP A 38 -24.55 4.93 -8.24
C ASP A 38 -23.28 4.66 -9.04
N ARG A 39 -22.93 5.52 -10.02
CA ARG A 39 -21.67 5.41 -10.74
C ARG A 39 -20.45 5.60 -9.84
N ASP A 40 -20.48 6.57 -8.93
CA ASP A 40 -19.40 6.78 -7.96
C ASP A 40 -19.22 5.55 -7.07
N PHE A 41 -20.32 4.96 -6.60
CA PHE A 41 -20.30 3.72 -5.84
C PHE A 41 -19.68 2.57 -6.62
N GLN A 42 -20.10 2.36 -7.88
CA GLN A 42 -19.54 1.32 -8.74
C GLN A 42 -18.04 1.53 -8.99
N LEU A 43 -17.61 2.77 -9.23
CA LEU A 43 -16.21 3.12 -9.41
C LEU A 43 -15.38 2.81 -8.16
N ARG A 44 -15.85 3.23 -6.97
CA ARG A 44 -15.18 2.94 -5.70
C ARG A 44 -15.09 1.44 -5.42
N GLN A 45 -16.15 0.68 -5.72
CA GLN A 45 -16.13 -0.78 -5.56
C GLN A 45 -15.12 -1.46 -6.48
N LYS A 46 -15.01 -1.02 -7.73
CA LYS A 46 -14.01 -1.53 -8.67
C LYS A 46 -12.59 -1.23 -8.17
N GLU A 47 -12.37 -0.02 -7.67
CA GLU A 47 -11.07 0.39 -7.16
C GLU A 47 -10.70 -0.35 -5.87
N TYR A 48 -11.66 -0.56 -4.96
CA TYR A 48 -11.47 -1.39 -3.77
C TYR A 48 -11.05 -2.81 -4.14
N LYS A 49 -11.73 -3.46 -5.10
CA LYS A 49 -11.38 -4.80 -5.57
C LYS A 49 -9.98 -4.85 -6.19
N ARG A 50 -9.60 -3.82 -6.96
CA ARG A 50 -8.26 -3.70 -7.56
C ARG A 50 -7.20 -3.63 -6.46
N ILE A 51 -7.40 -2.76 -5.47
CA ILE A 51 -6.48 -2.57 -4.34
C ILE A 51 -6.36 -3.84 -3.51
N GLU A 52 -7.47 -4.50 -3.16
CA GLU A 52 -7.44 -5.74 -2.39
C GLU A 52 -6.78 -6.89 -3.17
N GLY A 53 -6.97 -6.94 -4.49
CA GLY A 53 -6.24 -7.87 -5.36
C GLY A 53 -4.72 -7.68 -5.27
N LEU A 54 -4.26 -6.43 -5.36
CA LEU A 54 -2.83 -6.11 -5.21
C LEU A 54 -2.30 -6.41 -3.81
N LYS A 55 -3.03 -6.06 -2.75
CA LYS A 55 -2.64 -6.39 -1.37
C LYS A 55 -2.54 -7.89 -1.16
N LYS A 56 -3.45 -8.68 -1.73
CA LYS A 56 -3.42 -10.14 -1.68
C LYS A 56 -2.17 -10.69 -2.38
N GLN A 57 -1.81 -10.16 -3.55
CA GLN A 57 -0.58 -10.54 -4.24
C GLN A 57 0.66 -10.26 -3.38
N ILE A 58 0.75 -9.06 -2.80
CA ILE A 58 1.86 -8.67 -1.91
C ILE A 58 1.94 -9.61 -0.69
N ARG A 59 0.82 -9.89 -0.03
CA ARG A 59 0.76 -10.82 1.13
C ARG A 59 1.23 -12.21 0.73
N GLN A 60 0.71 -12.77 -0.37
CA GLN A 60 1.12 -14.09 -0.84
C GLN A 60 2.59 -14.16 -1.24
N GLU A 61 3.15 -13.10 -1.79
CA GLU A 61 4.58 -13.02 -2.08
C GLU A 61 5.40 -12.93 -0.78
N SER A 62 4.94 -12.15 0.19
CA SER A 62 5.59 -11.98 1.49
C SER A 62 5.54 -13.26 2.34
N GLU A 63 4.41 -13.97 2.37
CA GLU A 63 4.25 -15.27 3.03
C GLU A 63 5.14 -16.34 2.39
N ARG A 64 5.26 -16.33 1.04
CA ARG A 64 6.23 -17.20 0.34
C ARG A 64 7.65 -16.85 0.75
N VAL A 65 8.00 -15.57 0.82
CA VAL A 65 9.33 -15.13 1.24
C VAL A 65 9.63 -15.52 2.68
N GLU A 66 8.69 -15.34 3.60
CA GLU A 66 8.85 -15.66 5.02
C GLU A 66 9.01 -17.17 5.24
N TYR A 67 8.11 -17.97 4.68
CA TYR A 67 8.20 -19.44 4.74
C TYR A 67 9.53 -19.95 4.18
N LEU A 68 9.97 -19.37 3.07
CA LEU A 68 11.17 -19.80 2.39
C LEU A 68 12.46 -19.25 3.05
N SER A 69 12.44 -18.05 3.64
CA SER A 69 13.59 -17.49 4.37
C SER A 69 13.99 -18.32 5.60
N ASN A 70 13.04 -19.08 6.15
CA ASN A 70 13.28 -19.99 7.28
C ASN A 70 13.88 -21.34 6.85
N SER A 71 13.85 -21.70 5.56
CA SER A 71 14.55 -22.89 5.06
C SER A 71 15.89 -22.48 4.42
N LYS A 72 17.00 -23.03 4.92
CA LYS A 72 18.33 -22.82 4.32
C LYS A 72 18.37 -23.17 2.82
N GLU A 73 17.42 -24.00 2.36
CA GLU A 73 17.27 -24.44 0.99
C GLU A 73 16.82 -23.33 0.04
N PHE A 74 16.02 -22.36 0.50
CA PHE A 74 15.53 -21.31 -0.40
C PHE A 74 16.65 -20.47 -0.99
N ASN A 75 17.58 -20.04 -0.14
CA ASN A 75 18.69 -19.22 -0.58
C ASN A 75 19.71 -20.03 -1.41
N LEU A 76 19.65 -21.36 -1.37
CA LEU A 76 20.43 -22.19 -2.28
C LEU A 76 19.90 -22.12 -3.71
N GLU A 77 18.58 -21.97 -3.89
CA GLU A 77 17.95 -22.00 -5.21
C GLU A 77 17.55 -20.61 -5.74
N ARG A 78 17.33 -19.62 -4.87
CA ARG A 78 16.78 -18.31 -5.24
C ARG A 78 17.54 -17.15 -4.61
N CYS A 79 17.60 -16.04 -5.33
CA CYS A 79 18.19 -14.80 -4.85
C CYS A 79 17.40 -14.26 -3.64
N ILE A 80 18.07 -13.94 -2.53
CA ILE A 80 17.37 -13.43 -1.34
C ILE A 80 16.79 -12.02 -1.50
N THR A 81 17.20 -11.28 -2.53
CA THR A 81 16.76 -9.89 -2.75
C THR A 81 15.58 -9.79 -3.71
N CYS A 82 15.59 -10.56 -4.81
CA CYS A 82 14.53 -10.52 -5.83
C CYS A 82 13.70 -11.80 -5.91
N PHE A 83 14.03 -12.83 -5.12
CA PHE A 83 13.34 -14.12 -5.04
C PHE A 83 13.27 -14.94 -6.34
N LYS A 84 13.92 -14.47 -7.41
CA LYS A 84 14.06 -15.22 -8.67
C LYS A 84 15.01 -16.39 -8.49
N GLN A 85 14.67 -17.51 -9.12
CA GLN A 85 15.49 -18.72 -9.13
C GLN A 85 16.80 -18.50 -9.88
N PHE A 86 17.91 -18.98 -9.33
CA PHE A 86 19.20 -18.97 -10.02
C PHE A 86 19.11 -19.82 -11.27
N ARG A 87 19.71 -19.32 -12.35
CA ARG A 87 19.78 -20.00 -13.64
C ARG A 87 21.20 -19.88 -14.12
N PHE A 88 21.81 -21.00 -14.47
CA PHE A 88 23.24 -21.08 -14.83
C PHE A 88 23.67 -20.12 -15.94
N ILE A 89 22.76 -19.72 -16.85
CA ILE A 89 23.08 -18.92 -18.05
C ILE A 89 22.82 -17.42 -17.85
N PHE A 90 21.75 -17.03 -17.14
CA PHE A 90 21.28 -15.64 -17.10
C PHE A 90 21.13 -15.07 -15.68
N ASN A 91 21.26 -15.90 -14.65
CA ASN A 91 21.01 -15.50 -13.27
C ASN A 91 22.01 -16.23 -12.37
N SER A 92 23.31 -15.93 -12.55
CA SER A 92 24.40 -16.54 -11.79
C SER A 92 24.24 -16.26 -10.31
N LYS A 93 24.74 -17.20 -9.50
CA LYS A 93 24.59 -17.21 -8.04
C LYS A 93 25.87 -16.66 -7.41
N GLU A 94 25.77 -15.51 -6.76
CA GLU A 94 26.88 -14.82 -6.09
C GLU A 94 26.68 -14.80 -4.58
N LEU A 95 27.75 -14.94 -3.79
CA LEU A 95 27.68 -14.88 -2.32
C LEU A 95 28.04 -13.48 -1.82
N CYS A 96 27.14 -12.84 -1.06
CA CYS A 96 27.42 -11.55 -0.45
C CYS A 96 28.51 -11.67 0.62
N SER A 97 29.54 -10.83 0.56
CA SER A 97 30.64 -10.83 1.53
C SER A 97 30.22 -10.37 2.93
N GLU A 98 29.17 -9.56 3.04
CA GLU A 98 28.67 -9.00 4.31
C GLU A 98 27.71 -9.97 5.01
N CYS A 99 26.54 -10.24 4.40
CA CYS A 99 25.48 -11.02 5.04
C CYS A 99 25.54 -12.53 4.78
N LYS A 100 26.49 -13.01 3.97
CA LYS A 100 26.67 -14.43 3.61
C LYS A 100 25.45 -15.11 2.99
N LEU A 101 24.55 -14.33 2.36
CA LEU A 101 23.41 -14.84 1.61
C LEU A 101 23.69 -14.76 0.10
N PHE A 102 23.14 -15.72 -0.65
CA PHE A 102 23.22 -15.76 -2.10
C PHE A 102 22.28 -14.76 -2.77
N VAL A 103 22.82 -14.07 -3.77
CA VAL A 103 22.13 -13.07 -4.58
C VAL A 103 22.46 -13.28 -6.05
N CYS A 104 21.58 -12.84 -6.94
CA CYS A 104 21.90 -12.90 -8.36
C CYS A 104 22.81 -11.74 -8.77
N HIS A 105 23.43 -11.87 -9.95
CA HIS A 105 24.21 -10.81 -10.58
C HIS A 105 23.50 -9.44 -10.57
N ASP A 106 22.23 -9.38 -10.95
CA ASP A 106 21.45 -8.13 -10.96
C ASP A 106 21.22 -7.54 -9.57
N CYS A 107 21.35 -8.34 -8.51
CA CYS A 107 21.16 -7.93 -7.12
C CYS A 107 22.48 -7.75 -6.35
N SER A 108 23.62 -7.98 -7.00
CA SER A 108 24.96 -7.84 -6.44
C SER A 108 25.80 -6.81 -7.18
N ILE A 109 26.88 -6.39 -6.55
CA ILE A 109 27.90 -5.50 -7.10
C ILE A 109 29.25 -6.14 -6.81
N TYR A 110 30.10 -6.24 -7.83
CA TYR A 110 31.47 -6.73 -7.69
C TYR A 110 32.41 -5.60 -7.31
N THR A 111 33.22 -5.81 -6.27
CA THR A 111 34.26 -4.88 -5.84
C THR A 111 35.62 -5.44 -6.26
N PRO A 112 36.32 -4.84 -7.26
CA PRO A 112 37.60 -5.36 -7.76
C PRO A 112 38.71 -5.37 -6.71
N VAL A 113 38.73 -4.38 -5.79
CA VAL A 113 39.77 -4.24 -4.76
C VAL A 113 39.77 -5.43 -3.79
N THR A 114 38.60 -5.80 -3.29
CA THR A 114 38.42 -6.94 -2.37
C THR A 114 38.16 -8.25 -3.09
N LYS A 115 37.91 -8.21 -4.41
CA LYS A 115 37.45 -9.32 -5.24
C LYS A 115 36.20 -10.01 -4.68
N THR A 116 35.29 -9.24 -4.09
CA THR A 116 34.06 -9.76 -3.46
C THR A 116 32.79 -9.24 -4.12
N TRP A 117 31.70 -9.99 -3.95
CA TRP A 117 30.35 -9.54 -4.28
C TRP A 117 29.65 -9.00 -3.04
N THR A 118 28.96 -7.89 -3.17
CA THR A 118 28.11 -7.32 -2.11
C THR A 118 26.70 -7.14 -2.64
N CYS A 119 25.67 -7.56 -1.89
CA CYS A 119 24.30 -7.33 -2.31
C CYS A 119 23.94 -5.84 -2.21
N LYS A 120 23.03 -5.39 -3.08
CA LYS A 120 22.55 -4.01 -3.09
C LYS A 120 21.94 -3.59 -1.74
N SER A 121 21.35 -4.52 -0.99
CA SER A 121 20.82 -4.25 0.36
C SER A 121 21.93 -3.91 1.36
N CYS A 122 23.00 -4.71 1.43
CA CYS A 122 24.14 -4.45 2.32
C CYS A 122 24.90 -3.18 1.91
N LEU A 123 24.96 -2.85 0.62
CA LEU A 123 25.58 -1.61 0.18
C LEU A 123 24.82 -0.36 0.64
N LYS A 124 23.49 -0.40 0.66
CA LYS A 124 22.66 0.72 1.15
C LYS A 124 22.72 0.92 2.67
N LEU A 125 23.21 -0.08 3.39
CA LEU A 125 23.31 -0.08 4.86
C LEU A 125 24.73 0.30 5.35
N LYS A 126 25.65 0.62 4.43
CA LYS A 126 26.96 1.22 4.71
C LYS A 126 26.88 2.73 4.52
#